data_AF-A0A0F2L7J2-F1
#
_entry.id   AF-A0A0F2L7J2-F1
#
_cell.length_a   1.000
_cell.length_b   1.000
_cell.length_c   1.000
_cell.angle_alpha   90.00
_cell.angle_beta   90.00
_cell.angle_gamma   90.00
#
_symmetry.space_group_name_H-M   'P 1'
#
loop_
_entity.id
_entity.type
_entity.pdbx_description
1 polymer ?
#
loop_
_entity_poly.entity_id
_entity_poly.type
_entity_poly.pdbx_seq_one_letter_code
_entity_poly.pdbx_strand_id
1 'polypeptide(L)'
;MEGFPIPTITKVGLAGPLWIGYLWDAEFVTNYFARNVREYFSERARELSKLLIDEAASPNIPYALTVEVSRDLGRELPVIDLISIIRGMGYQAFKTHFYIKGFRTDASLLKVKESIMGIK
;
A
#
# COMPACT_ATOMS: atom_id res chain seq x y z
N MET A 1 -0.83 -12.83 -32.74
CA MET A 1 -1.05 -12.55 -31.31
C MET A 1 -2.17 -11.54 -31.27
N GLU A 2 -3.39 -11.95 -30.96
CA GLU A 2 -4.50 -11.02 -30.75
C GLU A 2 -4.09 -10.07 -29.63
N GLY A 3 -3.97 -8.78 -29.93
CA GLY A 3 -3.65 -7.78 -28.93
C GLY A 3 -4.70 -7.78 -27.82
N PHE A 4 -4.28 -7.43 -26.60
CA PHE A 4 -5.19 -7.27 -25.47
C PHE A 4 -6.36 -6.36 -25.90
N PRO A 5 -7.63 -6.81 -25.78
CA PRO A 5 -8.76 -6.01 -26.20
C PRO A 5 -8.78 -4.74 -25.35
N ILE A 6 -8.45 -3.61 -25.97
CA ILE A 6 -8.60 -2.29 -25.35
C ILE A 6 -10.11 -2.07 -25.26
N PRO A 7 -10.70 -1.99 -24.06
CA PRO A 7 -12.13 -1.79 -23.94
C PRO A 7 -12.46 -0.43 -24.56
N THR A 8 -13.18 -0.44 -25.68
CA THR A 8 -13.70 0.76 -26.33
C THR A 8 -14.76 1.36 -25.41
N ILE A 9 -14.30 2.29 -24.56
CA ILE A 9 -14.99 3.30 -23.76
C ILE A 9 -16.53 3.18 -23.71
N THR A 10 -17.05 2.74 -22.56
CA THR A 10 -18.44 3.05 -22.14
C THR A 10 -18.57 3.44 -20.66
N LYS A 11 -17.46 3.53 -19.90
CA LYS A 11 -17.45 4.12 -18.54
C LYS A 11 -16.41 5.24 -18.46
N VAL A 12 -16.86 6.43 -18.08
CA VAL A 12 -16.02 7.63 -17.90
C VAL A 12 -14.87 7.30 -16.92
N GLY A 13 -13.63 7.60 -17.31
CA GLY A 13 -12.48 7.62 -16.41
C GLY A 13 -11.70 6.30 -16.23
N LEU A 14 -11.74 5.37 -17.18
CA LEU A 14 -10.91 4.17 -17.10
C LEU A 14 -9.43 4.51 -17.37
N ALA A 15 -8.58 4.40 -16.35
CA ALA A 15 -7.14 4.53 -16.52
C ALA A 15 -6.55 3.20 -16.98
N GLY A 16 -6.02 3.11 -18.21
CA GLY A 16 -5.30 1.91 -18.65
C GLY A 16 -5.06 1.75 -20.15
N PRO A 17 -4.37 0.66 -20.54
CA PRO A 17 -4.00 -0.51 -19.71
C PRO A 17 -2.84 -0.26 -18.72
N LEU A 18 -2.88 -0.91 -17.54
CA LEU A 18 -1.88 -0.80 -16.47
C LEU A 18 -1.48 -2.20 -15.96
N TRP A 19 -0.28 -2.30 -15.37
CA TRP A 19 0.14 -3.50 -14.65
C TRP A 19 -0.59 -3.60 -13.31
N ILE A 20 -1.36 -4.68 -13.12
CA ILE A 20 -2.12 -4.96 -11.90
C ILE A 20 -1.57 -6.16 -11.12
N GLY A 21 -0.43 -6.71 -11.54
CA GLY A 21 0.24 -7.82 -10.86
C GLY A 21 1.09 -7.37 -9.68
N TYR A 22 1.83 -8.33 -9.10
CA TYR A 22 2.83 -8.02 -8.08
C TYR A 22 3.87 -7.04 -8.62
N LEU A 23 4.25 -6.07 -7.79
CA LEU A 23 5.32 -5.11 -8.11
C LEU A 23 6.70 -5.62 -7.72
N TRP A 24 6.76 -6.57 -6.80
CA TRP A 24 8.02 -7.11 -6.27
C TRP A 24 8.03 -8.62 -6.37
N ASP A 25 9.23 -9.13 -6.62
CA ASP A 25 9.58 -10.51 -6.36
C ASP A 25 10.14 -10.59 -4.93
N ALA A 26 9.40 -11.25 -4.03
CA ALA A 26 9.75 -11.34 -2.62
C ALA A 26 11.08 -12.07 -2.38
N GLU A 27 11.40 -13.07 -3.19
CA GLU A 27 12.66 -13.81 -3.11
C GLU A 27 13.82 -12.91 -3.52
N PHE A 28 13.67 -12.21 -4.65
CA PHE A 28 14.67 -11.26 -5.12
C PHE A 28 14.96 -10.17 -4.08
N VAL A 29 13.91 -9.54 -3.54
CA VAL A 29 14.05 -8.44 -2.58
C VAL A 29 14.74 -8.92 -1.29
N THR A 30 14.32 -10.06 -0.76
CA THR A 30 14.79 -10.56 0.53
C THR A 30 16.19 -11.18 0.44
N ASN A 31 16.45 -11.99 -0.58
CA ASN A 31 17.68 -12.78 -0.67
C ASN A 31 18.80 -12.07 -1.43
N TYR A 32 18.47 -11.18 -2.36
CA TYR A 32 19.46 -10.54 -3.23
C TYR A 32 19.55 -9.04 -2.97
N PHE A 33 18.45 -8.30 -2.97
CA PHE A 33 18.50 -6.85 -2.82
C PHE A 33 18.93 -6.44 -1.40
N ALA A 34 18.16 -6.83 -0.37
CA ALA A 34 18.37 -6.39 1.00
C ALA A 34 19.74 -6.79 1.57
N ARG A 35 20.25 -7.98 1.22
CA ARG A 35 21.57 -8.46 1.69
C ARG A 35 22.74 -7.68 1.11
N ASN A 36 22.55 -7.04 -0.05
CA ASN A 36 23.59 -6.22 -0.67
C ASN A 36 23.56 -4.77 -0.18
N VAL A 37 22.56 -4.38 0.61
CA VAL A 37 22.55 -3.07 1.27
C VAL A 37 23.49 -3.12 2.48
N ARG A 38 24.69 -2.58 2.29
CA ARG A 38 25.79 -2.57 3.27
C ARG A 38 25.81 -1.34 4.17
N GLU A 39 26.72 -1.33 5.14
CA GLU A 39 26.89 -0.24 6.12
C GLU A 39 27.35 1.08 5.50
N TYR A 40 28.11 1.05 4.40
CA TYR A 40 28.55 2.27 3.71
C TYR A 40 27.43 2.96 2.92
N PHE A 41 26.25 2.35 2.77
CA PHE A 41 25.10 3.02 2.21
C PHE A 41 24.49 3.99 3.21
N SER A 42 23.79 5.01 2.70
CA SER A 42 23.09 5.98 3.54
C SER A 42 22.09 5.29 4.47
N GLU A 43 21.87 5.90 5.64
CA GLU A 43 20.85 5.45 6.58
C GLU A 43 19.47 5.31 5.91
N ARG A 44 19.11 6.30 5.07
CA ARG A 44 17.88 6.26 4.27
C ARG A 44 17.79 5.03 3.36
N ALA A 45 18.88 4.63 2.71
CA ALA A 45 18.89 3.44 1.86
C ALA A 45 18.66 2.17 2.69
N ARG A 46 19.27 2.10 3.90
CA ARG A 46 19.06 0.99 4.84
C ARG A 46 17.63 0.94 5.35
N GLU A 47 17.03 2.07 5.70
CA GLU A 47 15.61 2.14 6.12
C GLU A 47 14.66 1.73 5.00
N LEU A 48 14.88 2.25 3.78
CA LEU A 48 14.08 1.89 2.62
C LEU A 48 14.18 0.40 2.32
N SER A 49 15.37 -0.20 2.44
CA SER A 49 15.55 -1.63 2.22
C SER A 49 14.72 -2.48 3.19
N LYS A 50 14.64 -2.09 4.47
CA LYS A 50 13.79 -2.78 5.46
C LYS A 50 12.31 -2.66 5.10
N LEU A 51 11.88 -1.45 4.71
CA LEU A 51 10.50 -1.22 4.30
C LEU A 51 10.13 -2.02 3.05
N LEU A 52 11.03 -2.16 2.08
CA LEU A 52 10.81 -2.93 0.86
C LEU A 52 10.71 -4.44 1.13
N ILE A 53 11.43 -4.98 2.12
CA ILE A 53 11.28 -6.39 2.53
C ILE A 53 9.86 -6.63 3.03
N ASP A 54 9.38 -5.77 3.94
CA ASP A 54 8.03 -5.88 4.49
C ASP A 54 6.96 -5.72 3.40
N GLU A 55 7.16 -4.78 2.48
CA GLU A 55 6.21 -4.53 1.39
C GLU A 55 6.21 -5.64 0.33
N ALA A 56 7.37 -6.23 0.00
CA ALA A 56 7.49 -7.32 -0.95
C ALA A 56 6.87 -8.63 -0.43
N ALA A 57 6.87 -8.83 0.90
CA ALA A 57 6.18 -9.95 1.54
C ALA A 57 4.65 -9.74 1.61
N SER A 58 4.16 -8.52 1.38
CA SER A 58 2.73 -8.23 1.42
C SER A 58 2.02 -8.78 0.17
N PRO A 59 0.75 -9.22 0.28
CA PRO A 59 -0.03 -9.59 -0.89
C PRO A 59 -0.24 -8.38 -1.81
N ASN A 60 -0.61 -8.63 -3.07
CA ASN A 60 -0.88 -7.58 -4.05
C ASN A 60 -2.18 -6.84 -3.70
N ILE A 61 -2.06 -5.90 -2.77
CA ILE A 61 -3.15 -5.19 -2.13
C ILE A 61 -3.21 -3.74 -2.65
N PRO A 62 -4.41 -3.19 -2.89
CA PRO A 62 -4.58 -1.80 -3.31
C PRO A 62 -3.96 -0.79 -2.35
N TYR A 63 -3.46 0.29 -2.94
CA TYR A 63 -2.91 1.46 -2.24
C TYR A 63 -4.02 2.46 -1.91
N ALA A 64 -3.94 3.06 -0.73
CA ALA A 64 -4.81 4.13 -0.27
C ALA A 64 -4.03 5.20 0.50
N LEU A 65 -4.63 6.38 0.62
CA LEU A 65 -4.09 7.50 1.40
C LEU A 65 -4.90 7.73 2.67
N THR A 66 -4.25 8.13 3.76
CA THR A 66 -4.94 8.47 5.02
C THR A 66 -6.03 9.53 4.83
N VAL A 67 -5.81 10.52 3.96
CA VAL A 67 -6.82 11.54 3.65
C VAL A 67 -8.12 10.97 3.08
N GLU A 68 -8.10 9.79 2.43
CA GLU A 68 -9.30 9.19 1.84
C GLU A 68 -10.26 8.66 2.90
N VAL A 69 -9.74 8.24 4.06
CA VAL A 69 -10.53 7.73 5.18
C VAL A 69 -10.71 8.77 6.29
N SER A 70 -9.80 9.75 6.39
CA SER A 70 -9.80 10.76 7.45
C SER A 70 -10.46 12.10 7.10
N ARG A 71 -10.82 12.33 5.83
CA ARG A 71 -11.41 13.62 5.37
C ARG A 71 -12.57 14.09 6.24
N ASP A 72 -13.46 13.17 6.61
CA ASP A 72 -14.70 13.48 7.30
C ASP A 72 -14.53 13.59 8.84
N LEU A 73 -13.37 13.17 9.36
CA LEU A 73 -13.06 13.23 10.78
C LEU A 73 -12.55 14.62 11.23
N GLY A 74 -12.33 15.53 10.29
CA GLY A 74 -11.75 16.86 10.56
C GLY A 74 -10.28 16.84 11.02
N ARG A 75 -9.69 15.66 11.17
CA ARG A 75 -8.26 15.44 11.48
C ARG A 75 -7.75 14.21 10.74
N GLU A 76 -6.48 14.25 10.35
CA GLU A 76 -5.80 13.12 9.75
C GLU A 76 -5.16 12.25 10.82
N LEU A 77 -5.39 10.93 10.76
CA LEU A 77 -4.73 10.00 11.66
C LEU A 77 -3.33 9.63 11.13
N PRO A 78 -2.34 9.42 12.02
CA PRO A 78 -1.08 8.81 11.64
C PRO A 78 -1.31 7.46 10.94
N VAL A 79 -0.54 7.17 9.88
CA VAL A 79 -0.64 5.90 9.13
C VAL A 79 -0.49 4.67 10.03
N ILE A 80 0.36 4.74 11.03
CA ILE A 80 0.62 3.62 11.95
C ILE A 80 -0.61 3.30 12.80
N ASP A 81 -1.32 4.33 13.26
CA ASP A 81 -2.56 4.16 14.04
C ASP A 81 -3.65 3.56 13.13
N LEU A 82 -3.74 4.04 11.90
CA LEU A 82 -4.69 3.53 10.91
C LEU A 82 -4.44 2.05 10.58
N ILE A 83 -3.18 1.67 10.34
CA ILE A 83 -2.77 0.27 10.13
C ILE A 83 -3.15 -0.58 11.34
N SER A 84 -2.96 -0.07 12.56
CA SER A 84 -3.27 -0.79 13.80
C SER A 84 -4.78 -1.01 13.96
N ILE A 85 -5.59 0.00 13.67
CA ILE A 85 -7.07 -0.10 13.66
C ILE A 85 -7.52 -1.15 12.64
N ILE A 86 -7.01 -1.07 11.40
CA ILE A 86 -7.38 -2.00 10.32
C ILE A 86 -7.01 -3.44 10.68
N ARG A 87 -5.82 -3.66 11.25
CA ARG A 87 -5.39 -4.97 11.76
C ARG A 87 -6.26 -5.46 12.91
N GLY A 88 -6.66 -4.57 13.82
CA GLY A 88 -7.61 -4.86 14.90
C GLY A 88 -9.00 -5.29 14.41
N MET A 89 -9.40 -4.83 13.22
CA MET A 89 -10.63 -5.27 12.54
C MET A 89 -10.49 -6.65 11.84
N GLY A 90 -9.30 -7.26 11.86
CA GLY A 90 -9.02 -8.55 11.21
C GLY A 90 -8.60 -8.48 9.75
N TYR A 91 -8.33 -7.27 9.23
CA TYR A 91 -7.85 -7.05 7.86
C TYR A 91 -6.33 -6.94 7.81
N GLN A 92 -5.76 -7.10 6.62
CA GLN A 92 -4.36 -6.86 6.39
C GLN A 92 -4.12 -5.39 6.07
N ALA A 93 -3.08 -4.83 6.70
CA ALA A 93 -2.63 -3.48 6.40
C ALA A 93 -1.11 -3.37 6.49
N PHE A 94 -0.52 -2.67 5.54
CA PHE A 94 0.93 -2.51 5.40
C PHE A 94 1.28 -1.06 5.09
N LYS A 95 2.43 -0.61 5.59
CA LYS A 95 3.01 0.67 5.18
C LYS A 95 3.63 0.50 3.79
N THR A 96 3.62 1.55 2.99
CA THR A 96 4.20 1.56 1.65
C THR A 96 5.34 2.56 1.55
N HIS A 97 6.34 2.27 0.72
CA HIS A 97 7.42 3.21 0.43
C HIS A 97 6.99 4.35 -0.51
N PHE A 98 5.85 4.23 -1.20
CA PHE A 98 5.41 5.23 -2.18
C PHE A 98 5.14 6.60 -1.57
N TYR A 99 4.55 6.63 -0.37
CA TYR A 99 4.23 7.88 0.29
C TYR A 99 4.15 7.71 1.82
N ILE A 100 4.61 8.72 2.55
CA ILE A 100 4.61 8.73 4.03
C ILE A 100 3.20 8.56 4.61
N LYS A 101 2.18 9.08 3.92
CA LYS A 101 0.77 8.97 4.31
C LYS A 101 0.02 7.86 3.56
N GLY A 102 0.74 7.03 2.83
CA GLY A 102 0.20 5.91 2.08
C GLY A 102 0.21 4.62 2.88
N PHE A 103 -0.75 3.76 2.59
CA PHE A 103 -0.81 2.40 3.12
C PHE A 103 -1.49 1.48 2.11
N ARG A 104 -1.35 0.17 2.31
CA ARG A 104 -2.03 -0.87 1.54
C ARG A 104 -2.99 -1.61 2.47
N THR A 105 -4.21 -1.88 2.02
CA THR A 105 -5.16 -2.70 2.78
C THR A 105 -6.13 -3.48 1.90
N ASP A 106 -6.48 -4.69 2.32
CA ASP A 106 -7.55 -5.51 1.74
C ASP A 106 -8.94 -5.11 2.29
N ALA A 107 -8.99 -4.19 3.27
CA ALA A 107 -10.21 -3.62 3.79
C ALA A 107 -10.84 -2.64 2.79
N SER A 108 -12.17 -2.62 2.74
CA SER A 108 -12.89 -1.55 2.06
C SER A 108 -12.69 -0.23 2.79
N LEU A 109 -12.27 0.83 2.07
CA LEU A 109 -12.08 2.17 2.65
C LEU A 109 -13.36 2.72 3.33
N LEU A 110 -14.54 2.31 2.86
CA LEU A 110 -15.81 2.66 3.50
C LEU A 110 -15.92 2.05 4.91
N LYS A 111 -15.61 0.75 5.05
CA LYS A 111 -15.62 0.07 6.36
C LYS A 111 -14.57 0.66 7.31
N VAL A 112 -13.38 0.98 6.79
CA VAL A 112 -12.32 1.62 7.58
C VAL A 112 -12.80 2.98 8.10
N LYS A 113 -13.42 3.78 7.24
CA LYS A 113 -13.99 5.08 7.61
C LYS A 113 -15.08 4.96 8.68
N GLU A 114 -16.04 4.04 8.51
CA GLU A 114 -17.09 3.77 9.50
C GLU A 114 -16.50 3.39 10.86
N SER A 115 -15.49 2.52 10.86
CA SER A 115 -14.82 2.10 12.09
C SER A 115 -14.15 3.27 12.82
N ILE A 116 -13.51 4.19 12.09
CA ILE A 116 -12.84 5.33 12.73
C ILE A 116 -13.85 6.35 13.26
N MET A 117 -14.99 6.55 12.57
CA MET A 117 -16.06 7.43 13.05
C MET A 117 -16.78 6.90 14.29
N GLY A 118 -16.83 5.57 14.48
CA GLY A 118 -17.38 4.93 15.66
C GLY A 118 -16.50 5.01 16.92
N ILE A 119 -15.21 5.33 16.75
CA ILE A 119 -14.27 5.60 17.85
C ILE A 119 -14.48 7.08 18.27
N LYS A 120 -15.53 7.34 19.05
CA LYS A 120 -15.80 8.65 19.66
C LYS A 120 -15.27 8.71 21.09
#